data_AF-A0A511HAT0-F1
#
_entry.id   AF-A0A511HAT0-F1
#
_cell.length_a   1.000
_cell.length_b   1.000
_cell.length_c   1.000
_cell.angle_alpha   90.00
_cell.angle_beta   90.00
_cell.angle_gamma   90.00
#
_symmetry.space_group_name_H-M   'P 1'
#
loop_
_entity.id
_entity.type
_entity.pdbx_description
1 polymer ?
#
loop_
_entity_poly.entity_id
_entity_poly.type
_entity_poly.pdbx_seq_one_letter_code
_entity_poly.pdbx_strand_id
1 'polypeptide(L)'
;MSRPRTMRKQNAAPGLMCLLAAMSLGCSSSATGTVGRRDMGRRDAYALASCTDTVSCCIQRNPGVPDACGLTAAEAAAYVGTMDAAMKRANEKAEEEEDDDADDGWKEHCINTYVACRDEKKPRWQGDCYACFRLCEGQKQWPFHECRKRR
;
A
#
# COMPACT_ATOMS: atom_id res chain seq x y z
N MET A 1 33.58 46.69 20.60
CA MET A 1 33.11 47.77 19.70
C MET A 1 33.04 47.24 18.27
N SER A 2 32.61 48.06 17.30
CA SER A 2 32.02 47.62 16.02
C SER A 2 32.97 46.94 15.02
N ARG A 3 32.37 46.17 14.11
CA ARG A 3 32.98 45.65 12.86
C ARG A 3 33.39 46.78 11.91
N PRO A 4 34.24 46.46 10.92
CA PRO A 4 33.90 46.72 9.52
C PRO A 4 33.63 45.41 8.74
N ARG A 5 32.72 45.47 7.75
CA ARG A 5 32.57 44.42 6.73
C ARG A 5 33.49 44.74 5.55
N THR A 6 34.11 43.74 4.95
CA THR A 6 34.67 43.82 3.60
C THR A 6 34.16 42.65 2.76
N MET A 7 33.24 42.92 1.83
CA MET A 7 32.94 41.97 0.76
C MET A 7 34.13 41.88 -0.20
N ARG A 8 34.45 40.68 -0.69
CA ARG A 8 35.27 40.54 -1.91
C ARG A 8 34.69 39.52 -2.89
N LYS A 9 33.94 40.09 -3.83
CA LYS A 9 33.87 39.73 -5.25
C LYS A 9 33.70 38.25 -5.60
N GLN A 10 32.45 37.87 -5.88
CA GLN A 10 32.13 36.70 -6.70
C GLN A 10 32.76 36.87 -8.09
N ASN A 11 33.54 35.89 -8.54
CA ASN A 11 33.94 35.76 -9.94
C ASN A 11 33.13 34.61 -10.55
N ALA A 12 31.98 34.92 -11.15
CA ALA A 12 31.28 33.96 -12.00
C ALA A 12 32.07 33.74 -13.29
N ALA A 13 32.34 32.49 -13.65
CA ALA A 13 32.98 32.12 -14.91
C ALA A 13 31.91 31.62 -15.90
N PRO A 14 31.52 32.41 -16.92
CA PRO A 14 30.58 31.97 -17.95
C PRO A 14 31.33 31.19 -19.04
N GLY A 15 31.13 29.87 -19.13
CA GLY A 15 32.03 29.08 -19.98
C GLY A 15 31.73 27.62 -20.29
N LEU A 16 30.48 27.14 -20.28
CA LEU A 16 30.14 25.90 -21.00
C LEU A 16 28.64 25.78 -21.40
N MET A 17 28.15 26.76 -22.16
CA MET A 17 26.78 26.74 -22.72
C MET A 17 26.77 26.05 -24.10
N CYS A 18 26.79 24.72 -24.12
CA CYS A 18 26.59 23.91 -25.33
C CYS A 18 25.81 22.62 -25.01
N LEU A 19 25.12 22.07 -26.02
CA LEU A 19 24.38 20.79 -25.99
C LEU A 19 23.13 20.75 -25.08
N LEU A 20 22.17 21.61 -25.40
CA LEU A 20 20.75 21.24 -25.29
C LEU A 20 20.40 20.13 -26.32
N ALA A 21 19.25 19.49 -26.11
CA ALA A 21 18.54 18.59 -27.05
C ALA A 21 19.18 17.20 -27.33
N ALA A 22 19.14 16.33 -26.32
CA ALA A 22 18.77 14.92 -26.55
C ALA A 22 17.29 14.78 -26.18
N MET A 23 16.40 14.62 -27.15
CA MET A 23 14.95 14.53 -26.89
C MET A 23 14.55 13.15 -26.34
N SER A 24 13.42 13.14 -25.63
CA SER A 24 12.80 11.96 -25.03
C SER A 24 12.53 10.85 -26.04
N LEU A 25 13.31 9.76 -25.98
CA LEU A 25 12.94 8.45 -26.53
C LEU A 25 11.92 7.74 -25.62
N GLY A 26 10.78 8.39 -25.41
CA GLY A 26 9.59 7.70 -24.93
C GLY A 26 8.98 6.92 -26.08
N CYS A 27 8.92 5.59 -25.98
CA CYS A 27 8.21 4.74 -26.94
C CYS A 27 6.69 4.89 -26.82
N SER A 28 6.19 6.06 -27.20
CA SER A 28 4.76 6.36 -27.34
C SER A 28 4.19 5.63 -28.56
N SER A 29 3.94 4.33 -28.40
CA SER A 29 3.26 3.48 -29.39
C SER A 29 1.77 3.80 -29.52
N SER A 30 1.46 5.07 -29.79
CA SER A 30 0.11 5.62 -30.02
C SER A 30 -0.40 5.25 -31.41
N ALA A 31 -0.47 3.95 -31.70
CA ALA A 31 -1.19 3.45 -32.86
C ALA A 31 -2.70 3.60 -32.61
N THR A 32 -3.29 4.67 -33.15
CA THR A 32 -4.74 4.94 -33.05
C THR A 32 -5.53 4.03 -33.99
N GLY A 33 -5.48 2.72 -33.75
CA GLY A 33 -6.51 1.80 -34.23
C GLY A 33 -7.83 2.11 -33.53
N THR A 34 -8.94 1.99 -34.24
CA THR A 34 -10.31 2.18 -33.72
C THR A 34 -10.75 0.97 -32.88
N VAL A 35 -10.01 0.70 -31.81
CA VAL A 35 -10.21 -0.43 -30.91
C VAL A 35 -11.51 -0.25 -30.13
N GLY A 36 -12.49 -1.11 -30.41
CA GLY A 36 -13.79 -1.09 -29.73
C GLY A 36 -13.69 -1.43 -28.24
N ARG A 37 -14.77 -1.14 -27.49
CA ARG A 37 -14.87 -1.21 -26.02
C ARG A 37 -14.54 -2.57 -25.35
N ARG A 38 -14.17 -3.61 -26.11
CA ARG A 38 -13.79 -4.94 -25.61
C ARG A 38 -12.34 -5.02 -25.09
N ASP A 39 -11.42 -4.20 -25.60
CA ASP A 39 -9.97 -4.34 -25.28
C ASP A 39 -9.56 -3.68 -23.94
N MET A 40 -10.38 -2.78 -23.39
CA MET A 40 -10.11 -2.13 -22.11
C MET A 40 -10.05 -3.17 -20.97
N GLY A 41 -11.11 -3.97 -20.81
CA GLY A 41 -11.15 -5.05 -19.82
C GLY A 41 -10.08 -6.14 -20.02
N ARG A 42 -9.51 -6.29 -21.23
CA ARG A 42 -8.38 -7.22 -21.46
C ARG A 42 -7.07 -6.68 -20.90
N ARG A 43 -6.88 -5.36 -20.85
CA ARG A 43 -5.72 -4.73 -20.21
C ARG A 43 -5.87 -4.72 -18.70
N ASP A 44 -7.07 -4.45 -18.20
CA ASP A 44 -7.36 -4.45 -16.76
C ASP A 44 -7.17 -5.85 -16.15
N ALA A 45 -7.68 -6.90 -16.80
CA ALA A 45 -7.44 -8.30 -16.42
C ALA A 45 -5.95 -8.69 -16.39
N TYR A 46 -5.10 -8.00 -17.16
CA TYR A 46 -3.65 -8.24 -17.20
C TYR A 46 -2.83 -7.25 -16.34
N ALA A 47 -3.49 -6.36 -15.60
CA ALA A 47 -2.93 -5.60 -14.49
C ALA A 47 -3.37 -6.16 -13.12
N LEU A 48 -4.51 -6.84 -13.08
CA LEU A 48 -5.11 -7.44 -11.87
C LEU A 48 -4.70 -8.90 -11.62
N ALA A 49 -3.84 -9.49 -12.45
CA ALA A 49 -3.46 -10.89 -12.36
C ALA A 49 -2.55 -11.17 -11.14
N SER A 50 -3.13 -11.70 -10.07
CA SER A 50 -2.45 -12.14 -8.82
C SER A 50 -1.91 -13.57 -8.89
N CYS A 51 -1.77 -14.12 -10.10
CA CYS A 51 -1.33 -15.47 -10.38
C CYS A 51 0.05 -15.82 -9.79
N THR A 52 0.19 -17.07 -9.34
CA THR A 52 1.40 -17.61 -8.71
C THR A 52 2.19 -18.57 -9.63
N ASP A 53 1.58 -19.03 -10.72
CA ASP A 53 2.14 -19.99 -11.66
C ASP A 53 1.74 -19.68 -13.11
N THR A 54 2.40 -20.32 -14.07
CA THR A 54 2.17 -20.06 -15.51
C THR A 54 0.76 -20.41 -15.99
N VAL A 55 0.10 -21.38 -15.37
CA VAL A 55 -1.26 -21.82 -15.73
C VAL A 55 -2.29 -20.85 -15.18
N SER A 56 -2.25 -20.49 -13.89
CA SER A 56 -3.14 -19.44 -13.35
C SER A 56 -2.94 -18.10 -14.07
N CYS A 57 -1.69 -17.72 -14.39
CA CYS A 57 -1.42 -16.51 -15.16
C CYS A 57 -2.04 -16.55 -16.55
N CYS A 58 -2.01 -17.70 -17.23
CA CYS A 58 -2.63 -17.82 -18.55
C CYS A 58 -4.15 -17.72 -18.48
N ILE A 59 -4.80 -18.42 -17.52
CA ILE A 59 -6.25 -18.39 -17.33
C ILE A 59 -6.74 -16.97 -16.99
N GLN A 60 -6.11 -16.30 -16.01
CA GLN A 60 -6.49 -14.95 -15.59
C GLN A 60 -6.33 -13.93 -16.72
N ARG A 61 -5.32 -14.10 -17.59
CA ARG A 61 -5.03 -13.23 -18.73
C ARG A 61 -5.91 -13.50 -19.96
N ASN A 62 -6.62 -14.63 -20.00
CA ASN A 62 -7.48 -15.06 -21.10
C ASN A 62 -8.81 -15.67 -20.60
N PRO A 63 -9.62 -14.90 -19.84
CA PRO A 63 -10.84 -15.41 -19.22
C PRO A 63 -11.85 -15.89 -20.27
N GLY A 64 -12.44 -17.07 -20.02
CA GLY A 64 -13.46 -17.68 -20.89
C GLY A 64 -12.94 -18.39 -22.14
N VAL A 65 -11.62 -18.44 -22.37
CA VAL A 65 -11.00 -19.16 -23.51
C VAL A 65 -9.83 -20.07 -23.06
N PRO A 66 -10.09 -21.07 -22.18
CA PRO A 66 -9.06 -21.88 -21.55
C PRO A 66 -8.23 -22.74 -22.52
N ASP A 67 -8.77 -23.06 -23.70
CA ASP A 67 -8.04 -23.81 -24.73
C ASP A 67 -6.79 -23.05 -25.21
N ALA A 68 -6.77 -21.71 -25.10
CA ALA A 68 -5.59 -20.87 -25.37
C ALA A 68 -4.44 -21.08 -24.36
N CYS A 69 -4.71 -21.78 -23.26
CA CYS A 69 -3.76 -22.19 -22.23
C CYS A 69 -3.49 -23.70 -22.25
N GLY A 70 -4.00 -24.43 -23.25
CA GLY A 70 -3.87 -25.89 -23.33
C GLY A 70 -4.77 -26.67 -22.36
N LEU A 71 -5.82 -26.03 -21.83
CA LEU A 71 -6.76 -26.63 -20.88
C LEU A 71 -8.16 -26.71 -21.50
N THR A 72 -8.86 -27.82 -21.29
CA THR A 72 -10.31 -27.85 -21.53
C THR A 72 -11.05 -26.95 -20.53
N ALA A 73 -12.29 -26.58 -20.85
CA ALA A 73 -13.15 -25.83 -19.95
C ALA A 73 -13.37 -26.50 -18.58
N ALA A 74 -13.38 -27.84 -18.52
CA ALA A 74 -13.52 -28.58 -17.27
C ALA A 74 -12.24 -28.49 -16.41
N GLU A 75 -11.07 -28.65 -17.02
CA GLU A 75 -9.78 -28.59 -16.30
C GLU A 75 -9.49 -27.18 -15.79
N ALA A 76 -9.77 -26.13 -16.59
CA ALA A 76 -9.62 -24.76 -16.16
C ALA A 76 -10.60 -24.37 -15.03
N ALA A 77 -11.85 -24.85 -15.08
CA ALA A 77 -12.81 -24.65 -14.00
C ALA A 77 -12.38 -25.35 -12.70
N ALA A 78 -11.87 -26.58 -12.80
CA ALA A 78 -11.28 -27.29 -11.67
C ALA A 78 -10.04 -26.56 -11.11
N TYR A 79 -9.16 -26.04 -11.98
CA TYR A 79 -7.96 -25.30 -11.59
C TYR A 79 -8.29 -24.00 -10.84
N VAL A 80 -9.23 -23.20 -11.35
CA VAL A 80 -9.68 -21.98 -10.66
C VAL A 80 -10.36 -22.35 -9.34
N GLY A 81 -11.18 -23.39 -9.31
CA GLY A 81 -11.86 -23.85 -8.09
C GLY A 81 -10.92 -24.34 -6.99
N THR A 82 -9.80 -25.00 -7.33
CA THR A 82 -8.81 -25.40 -6.31
C THR A 82 -8.00 -24.21 -5.80
N MET A 83 -7.68 -23.23 -6.66
CA MET A 83 -7.00 -22.00 -6.24
C MET A 83 -7.88 -21.10 -5.37
N ASP A 84 -9.16 -20.95 -5.71
CA ASP A 84 -10.16 -20.21 -4.91
C ASP A 84 -10.35 -20.87 -3.54
N ALA A 85 -10.56 -22.19 -3.51
CA ALA A 85 -10.66 -22.93 -2.25
C ALA A 85 -9.37 -22.91 -1.42
N ALA A 86 -8.18 -22.82 -2.04
CA ALA A 86 -6.92 -22.67 -1.35
C ALA A 86 -6.74 -21.25 -0.77
N MET A 87 -7.06 -20.20 -1.53
CA MET A 87 -6.98 -18.82 -1.06
C MET A 87 -8.01 -18.55 0.05
N LYS A 88 -9.24 -19.05 -0.10
CA LYS A 88 -10.26 -18.98 0.95
C LYS A 88 -9.77 -19.61 2.25
N ARG A 89 -9.22 -20.84 2.21
CA ARG A 89 -8.66 -21.50 3.41
C ARG A 89 -7.46 -20.77 4.00
N ALA A 90 -6.64 -20.14 3.16
CA ALA A 90 -5.52 -19.31 3.63
C ALA A 90 -6.01 -18.05 4.35
N ASN A 91 -7.14 -17.48 3.91
CA ASN A 91 -7.80 -16.35 4.58
C ASN A 91 -8.50 -16.80 5.87
N GLU A 92 -9.30 -17.88 5.85
CA GLU A 92 -9.93 -18.47 7.05
C GLU A 92 -8.88 -18.79 8.12
N LYS A 93 -7.73 -19.37 7.72
CA LYS A 93 -6.61 -19.65 8.63
C LYS A 93 -5.86 -18.39 9.11
N ALA A 94 -5.81 -17.32 8.32
CA ALA A 94 -5.23 -16.05 8.74
C ALA A 94 -6.15 -15.29 9.72
N GLU A 95 -7.47 -15.48 9.59
CA GLU A 95 -8.47 -14.99 10.55
C GLU A 95 -8.39 -15.80 11.86
N GLU A 96 -8.27 -17.14 11.81
CA GLU A 96 -8.01 -17.98 13.00
C GLU A 96 -6.66 -17.63 13.67
N GLU A 97 -5.60 -17.35 12.91
CA GLU A 97 -4.30 -16.92 13.46
C GLU A 97 -4.28 -15.47 14.01
N GLU A 98 -5.33 -14.66 13.80
CA GLU A 98 -5.49 -13.37 14.52
C GLU A 98 -6.35 -13.46 15.80
N ASP A 99 -7.09 -14.56 15.99
CA ASP A 99 -7.93 -14.83 17.19
C ASP A 99 -7.22 -15.71 18.25
N ASP A 100 -6.25 -16.56 17.87
CA ASP A 100 -5.58 -17.51 18.78
C ASP A 100 -4.62 -16.83 19.79
N ASP A 101 -4.17 -15.60 19.50
CA ASP A 101 -3.54 -14.69 20.48
C ASP A 101 -4.65 -13.89 21.19
N ALA A 102 -5.37 -14.58 22.08
CA ALA A 102 -6.52 -14.09 22.83
C ALA A 102 -6.14 -12.96 23.82
N ASP A 103 -5.87 -11.77 23.28
CA ASP A 103 -5.44 -10.58 24.00
C ASP A 103 -6.40 -10.23 25.16
N ASP A 104 -5.84 -9.83 26.31
CA ASP A 104 -6.55 -9.48 27.56
C ASP A 104 -7.41 -8.19 27.48
N GLY A 105 -8.08 -7.93 26.36
CA GLY A 105 -8.80 -6.70 26.03
C GLY A 105 -7.89 -5.48 25.79
N TRP A 106 -6.56 -5.61 26.00
CA TRP A 106 -5.66 -4.46 26.03
C TRP A 106 -5.47 -3.80 24.65
N LYS A 107 -5.44 -4.57 23.55
CA LYS A 107 -5.31 -4.07 22.16
C LYS A 107 -6.48 -3.16 21.81
N GLU A 108 -7.70 -3.61 22.07
CA GLU A 108 -8.92 -2.79 21.91
C GLU A 108 -8.93 -1.59 22.87
N HIS A 109 -8.53 -1.78 24.14
CA HIS A 109 -8.41 -0.70 25.12
C HIS A 109 -7.43 0.40 24.67
N CYS A 110 -6.26 0.04 24.13
CA CYS A 110 -5.28 0.99 23.58
C CYS A 110 -5.87 1.77 22.40
N ILE A 111 -6.55 1.08 21.48
CA ILE A 111 -7.16 1.70 20.28
C ILE A 111 -8.27 2.68 20.69
N ASN A 112 -9.23 2.24 21.50
CA ASN A 112 -10.34 3.06 21.99
C ASN A 112 -9.85 4.28 22.77
N THR A 113 -8.81 4.09 23.60
CA THR A 113 -8.22 5.18 24.40
C THR A 113 -7.42 6.17 23.54
N TYR A 114 -6.71 5.69 22.50
CA TYR A 114 -6.05 6.55 21.52
C TYR A 114 -7.04 7.40 20.71
N VAL A 115 -8.15 6.80 20.24
CA VAL A 115 -9.21 7.53 19.53
C VAL A 115 -9.82 8.62 20.42
N ALA A 116 -10.14 8.29 21.69
CA ALA A 116 -10.60 9.28 22.65
C ALA A 116 -9.57 10.40 22.92
N CYS A 117 -8.28 10.06 22.99
CA CYS A 117 -7.19 11.02 23.15
C CYS A 117 -7.07 11.99 21.95
N ARG A 118 -7.17 11.45 20.74
CA ARG A 118 -7.05 12.18 19.47
C ARG A 118 -8.22 13.14 19.23
N ASP A 119 -9.45 12.70 19.53
CA ASP A 119 -10.67 13.38 19.08
C ASP A 119 -11.31 14.29 20.15
N GLU A 120 -10.95 14.17 21.44
CA GLU A 120 -11.52 14.98 22.51
C GLU A 120 -11.02 16.44 22.54
N LYS A 121 -11.90 17.34 22.10
CA LYS A 121 -11.63 18.80 22.10
C LYS A 121 -11.69 19.42 23.50
N LYS A 122 -12.52 18.88 24.40
CA LYS A 122 -12.57 19.16 25.86
C LYS A 122 -13.17 17.93 26.59
N PRO A 123 -12.66 17.52 27.76
CA PRO A 123 -11.40 17.96 28.37
C PRO A 123 -10.22 17.61 27.46
N ARG A 124 -9.14 18.42 27.49
CA ARG A 124 -7.94 18.10 26.71
C ARG A 124 -7.12 17.05 27.45
N TRP A 125 -6.73 16.00 26.74
CA TRP A 125 -5.79 15.01 27.24
C TRP A 125 -4.42 15.61 27.56
N GLN A 126 -3.67 14.92 28.41
CA GLN A 126 -2.26 15.11 28.70
C GLN A 126 -1.46 13.99 28.00
N GLY A 127 -0.18 14.26 27.66
CA GLY A 127 0.65 13.39 26.83
C GLY A 127 0.52 13.70 25.33
N ASP A 128 1.37 13.07 24.51
CA ASP A 128 1.19 12.99 23.06
C ASP A 128 0.47 11.66 22.74
N CYS A 129 -0.73 11.73 22.18
CA CYS A 129 -1.60 10.56 22.04
C CYS A 129 -0.98 9.41 21.23
N TYR A 130 -0.09 9.70 20.27
CA TYR A 130 0.57 8.68 19.47
C TYR A 130 1.72 8.02 20.25
N ALA A 131 2.54 8.80 20.97
CA ALA A 131 3.54 8.25 21.88
C ALA A 131 2.89 7.39 22.98
N CYS A 132 1.76 7.84 23.55
CA CYS A 132 0.97 7.08 24.51
C CYS A 132 0.51 5.73 23.95
N PHE A 133 0.07 5.69 22.68
CA PHE A 133 -0.33 4.46 22.00
C PHE A 133 0.85 3.50 21.77
N ARG A 134 2.00 4.01 21.31
CA ARG A 134 3.23 3.20 21.15
C ARG A 134 3.73 2.59 22.46
N LEU A 135 3.59 3.30 23.59
CA LEU A 135 3.85 2.75 24.92
C LEU A 135 2.82 1.67 25.29
N CYS A 136 1.54 1.92 24.98
CA CYS A 136 0.43 0.99 25.25
C CYS A 136 0.65 -0.38 24.58
N GLU A 137 1.09 -0.39 23.32
CA GLU A 137 1.50 -1.59 22.58
C GLU A 137 2.68 -2.33 23.24
N GLY A 138 3.69 -1.59 23.73
CA GLY A 138 4.89 -2.19 24.32
C GLY A 138 4.70 -2.77 25.73
N GLN A 139 3.70 -2.29 26.48
CA GLN A 139 3.47 -2.69 27.88
C GLN A 139 2.11 -3.36 28.13
N LYS A 140 1.34 -3.65 27.07
CA LYS A 140 -0.04 -4.19 27.10
C LYS A 140 -1.00 -3.42 28.05
N GLN A 141 -0.80 -2.10 28.24
CA GLN A 141 -1.62 -1.27 29.14
C GLN A 141 -1.46 0.24 28.85
N TRP A 142 -2.52 1.05 28.96
CA TRP A 142 -2.42 2.49 28.69
C TRP A 142 -1.69 3.28 29.80
N PRO A 143 -0.69 4.14 29.47
CA PRO A 143 0.15 4.83 30.46
C PRO A 143 -0.54 6.04 31.13
N PHE A 144 -1.58 5.81 31.94
CA PHE A 144 -2.38 6.88 32.60
C PHE A 144 -1.58 7.88 33.47
N HIS A 145 -0.36 7.52 33.89
CA HIS A 145 0.53 8.39 34.64
C HIS A 145 1.11 9.55 33.81
N GLU A 146 1.28 9.35 32.50
CA GLU A 146 1.61 10.39 31.51
C GLU A 146 0.35 10.88 30.78
N CYS A 147 -0.49 9.92 30.38
CA CYS A 147 -1.48 10.05 29.33
C CYS A 147 -2.91 9.91 29.86
N ARG A 148 -3.54 11.02 30.23
CA ARG A 148 -4.89 11.00 30.82
C ARG A 148 -5.73 12.21 30.42
N LYS A 149 -7.06 12.07 30.52
CA LYS A 149 -7.99 13.21 30.56
C LYS A 149 -7.61 14.15 31.70
N ARG A 150 -7.54 15.45 31.43
CA ARG A 150 -7.50 16.46 32.50
C ARG A 150 -8.88 16.52 33.18
N ARG A 151 -8.87 16.63 34.51
CA ARG A 151 -10.06 17.03 35.29
C ARG A 151 -10.27 18.54 35.17
#